data_AF-A0A8J5ZJJ7-F1
#
_entry.id   AF-A0A8J5ZJJ7-F1
#
_cell.length_a   1.000
_cell.length_b   1.000
_cell.length_c   1.000
_cell.angle_alpha   90.00
_cell.angle_beta   90.00
_cell.angle_gamma   90.00
#
_symmetry.space_group_name_H-M   'P 1'
#
loop_
_entity.id
_entity.type
_entity.pdbx_description
1 polymer ?
#
loop_
_entity_poly.entity_id
_entity_poly.type
_entity_poly.pdbx_seq_one_letter_code
_entity_poly.pdbx_strand_id
1 'polypeptide(L)'
;MSNISSSFTLSQSQQQHLLEKLDVFKVKGRDKRGRNVLLIIGKYFPARMVSSEVLKKYLEETIYPKLGAKPFSVVYVHTYVQKSENFPGISVLRSVYDAIPMNLKNNLEVVYFLHPGLQARLFLATFGRLFFDGGLYSKLKYVSRLEFLWDHVRRLEMKIPDFVHDHDEELEYHPMMDYGLESDHPRVYTEPPSMDPISMYSMRCIA
;
A
#
# COMPACT_ATOMS: atom_id res chain seq x y z
N MET A 1 21.74 -6.35 38.41
CA MET A 1 21.06 -5.08 38.07
C MET A 1 20.11 -5.39 36.94
N SER A 2 18.81 -5.30 37.21
CA SER A 2 17.71 -5.75 36.35
C SER A 2 17.60 -4.90 35.08
N ASN A 3 17.59 -5.58 33.93
CA ASN A 3 17.22 -5.02 32.63
C ASN A 3 15.76 -4.54 32.66
N ILE A 4 15.57 -3.22 32.67
CA ILE A 4 14.29 -2.59 32.36
C ILE A 4 14.48 -1.85 31.03
N SER A 5 14.22 -2.56 29.94
CA SER A 5 13.75 -1.93 28.71
C SER A 5 12.37 -2.50 28.43
N SER A 6 11.42 -2.00 29.22
CA SER A 6 9.99 -2.22 29.04
C SER A 6 9.58 -1.66 27.68
N SER A 7 9.37 -2.55 26.70
CA SER A 7 8.60 -2.20 25.51
C SER A 7 7.22 -1.75 25.95
N PHE A 8 6.88 -0.47 25.70
CA PHE A 8 5.56 0.09 25.94
C PHE A 8 4.52 -0.69 25.12
N THR A 9 4.00 -1.77 25.71
CA THR A 9 2.98 -2.59 25.08
C THR A 9 1.65 -1.96 25.46
N LEU A 10 1.06 -1.19 24.54
CA LEU A 10 -0.27 -0.59 24.72
C LEU A 10 -1.29 -1.69 25.08
N SER A 11 -2.29 -1.36 25.90
CA SER A 11 -3.38 -2.30 26.17
C SER A 11 -4.17 -2.62 24.90
N GLN A 12 -4.87 -3.75 24.87
CA GLN A 12 -5.64 -4.16 23.68
C GLN A 12 -6.67 -3.10 23.24
N SER A 13 -7.33 -2.43 24.19
CA SER A 13 -8.30 -1.37 23.88
C SER A 13 -7.63 -0.12 23.32
N GLN A 14 -6.45 0.25 23.82
CA GLN A 14 -5.66 1.37 23.28
C GLN A 14 -5.18 1.08 21.86
N GLN A 15 -4.78 -0.16 21.58
CA GLN A 15 -4.39 -0.59 20.24
C GLN A 15 -5.57 -0.53 19.24
N GLN A 16 -6.75 -0.99 19.64
CA GLN A 16 -7.96 -0.88 18.81
C GLN A 16 -8.34 0.59 18.56
N HIS A 17 -8.32 1.42 19.60
CA HIS A 17 -8.57 2.85 19.47
C HIS A 17 -7.55 3.54 18.55
N LEU A 18 -6.29 3.11 18.58
CA LEU A 18 -5.26 3.61 17.69
C LEU A 18 -5.56 3.25 16.22
N LEU A 19 -5.95 2.01 15.93
CA LEU A 19 -6.32 1.59 14.57
C LEU A 19 -7.52 2.38 14.02
N GLU A 20 -8.51 2.64 14.87
CA GLU A 20 -9.68 3.44 14.51
C GLU A 20 -9.31 4.90 14.29
N LYS A 21 -8.54 5.50 15.21
CA LYS A 21 -8.12 6.91 15.13
C LYS A 21 -7.22 7.19 13.94
N LEU A 22 -6.31 6.26 13.63
CA LEU A 22 -5.42 6.34 12.46
C LEU A 22 -6.13 5.98 11.16
N ASP A 23 -7.37 5.49 11.26
CA ASP A 23 -8.27 5.40 10.12
C ASP A 23 -7.68 4.52 8.99
N VAL A 24 -6.92 3.50 9.41
CA VAL A 24 -6.09 2.64 8.56
C VAL A 24 -6.92 1.82 7.59
N PHE A 25 -8.07 1.33 8.06
CA PHE A 25 -9.02 0.52 7.30
C PHE A 25 -10.34 1.26 7.16
N LYS A 26 -10.68 1.68 5.94
CA LYS A 26 -11.91 2.40 5.63
C LYS A 26 -12.70 1.70 4.55
N VAL A 27 -13.90 1.24 4.86
CA VAL A 27 -14.86 0.84 3.83
C VAL A 27 -15.54 2.10 3.30
N LYS A 28 -15.05 2.64 2.19
CA LYS A 28 -15.57 3.86 1.56
C LYS A 28 -15.43 3.78 0.05
N GLY A 29 -16.48 4.25 -0.63
CA GLY A 29 -16.54 4.32 -2.08
C GLY A 29 -17.04 3.04 -2.73
N ARG A 30 -17.37 3.17 -4.00
CA ARG A 30 -17.74 2.06 -4.86
C ARG A 30 -16.86 2.02 -6.11
N ASP A 31 -16.55 0.81 -6.51
CA ASP A 31 -15.91 0.51 -7.77
C ASP A 31 -16.87 0.83 -8.94
N LYS A 32 -16.38 0.97 -10.18
CA LYS A 32 -17.27 1.22 -11.34
C LYS A 32 -18.32 0.13 -11.50
N ARG A 33 -18.00 -1.11 -11.10
CA ARG A 33 -18.93 -2.27 -11.03
C ARG A 33 -19.94 -2.22 -9.86
N GLY A 34 -19.95 -1.16 -9.06
CA GLY A 34 -20.87 -0.97 -7.93
C GLY A 34 -20.51 -1.76 -6.66
N ARG A 35 -19.31 -2.34 -6.62
CA ARG A 35 -18.79 -3.11 -5.47
C ARG A 35 -18.24 -2.17 -4.40
N ASN A 36 -18.34 -2.56 -3.14
CA ASN A 36 -17.73 -1.80 -2.04
C ASN A 36 -16.20 -1.79 -2.16
N VAL A 37 -15.57 -0.68 -1.77
CA VAL A 37 -14.12 -0.55 -1.76
C VAL A 37 -13.61 -0.43 -0.33
N LEU A 38 -12.67 -1.30 0.04
CA LEU A 38 -11.88 -1.19 1.26
C LEU A 38 -10.59 -0.43 0.96
N LEU A 39 -10.46 0.77 1.49
CA LEU A 39 -9.24 1.56 1.47
C LEU A 39 -8.37 1.17 2.67
N ILE A 40 -7.11 0.83 2.39
CA ILE A 40 -6.09 0.51 3.37
C ILE A 40 -4.92 1.49 3.17
N ILE A 41 -4.61 2.30 4.18
CA ILE A 41 -3.50 3.27 4.11
C ILE A 41 -2.30 2.72 4.87
N GLY A 42 -1.28 2.25 4.14
CA GLY A 42 -0.10 1.64 4.74
C GLY A 42 0.69 2.59 5.65
N LYS A 43 0.78 3.88 5.30
CA LYS A 43 1.51 4.91 6.07
C LYS A 43 1.04 5.03 7.52
N TYR A 44 -0.25 4.76 7.76
CA TYR A 44 -0.86 4.90 9.07
C TYR A 44 -0.86 3.62 9.88
N PHE A 45 -0.30 2.52 9.36
CA PHE A 45 -0.32 1.24 10.06
C PHE A 45 0.76 1.19 11.15
N PRO A 46 0.40 1.17 12.45
CA PRO A 46 1.38 1.27 13.53
C PRO A 46 1.94 -0.11 13.89
N ALA A 47 2.83 -0.65 13.05
CA ALA A 47 3.29 -2.03 13.14
C ALA A 47 3.98 -2.41 14.46
N ARG A 48 4.62 -1.45 15.12
CA ARG A 48 5.30 -1.68 16.41
C ARG A 48 4.36 -1.66 17.61
N MET A 49 3.17 -1.08 17.46
CA MET A 49 2.26 -0.81 18.57
C MET A 49 1.05 -1.75 18.57
N VAL A 50 0.73 -2.38 17.44
CA VAL A 50 -0.44 -3.24 17.29
C VAL A 50 -0.02 -4.71 17.14
N SER A 51 -0.57 -5.57 17.99
CA SER A 51 -0.32 -7.01 17.92
C SER A 51 -1.17 -7.67 16.83
N SER A 52 -0.75 -8.86 16.39
CA SER A 52 -1.45 -9.61 15.35
C SER A 52 -2.86 -10.01 15.78
N GLU A 53 -3.05 -10.29 17.06
CA GLU A 53 -4.29 -10.74 17.66
C GLU A 53 -5.31 -9.60 17.72
N VAL A 54 -4.86 -8.41 18.14
CA VAL A 54 -5.70 -7.22 18.18
C VAL A 54 -6.11 -6.79 16.79
N LEU A 55 -5.20 -6.85 15.82
CA LEU A 55 -5.51 -6.56 14.42
C LEU A 55 -6.57 -7.51 13.86
N LYS A 56 -6.42 -8.82 14.07
CA LYS A 56 -7.42 -9.81 13.62
C LYS A 56 -8.79 -9.54 14.23
N LYS A 57 -8.83 -9.31 15.55
CA LYS A 57 -10.06 -9.00 16.27
C LYS A 57 -10.73 -7.73 15.74
N TYR A 58 -9.95 -6.67 15.51
CA TYR A 58 -10.45 -5.42 14.94
C TYR A 58 -11.06 -5.62 13.54
N LEU A 59 -10.37 -6.37 12.66
CA LEU A 59 -10.88 -6.68 11.33
C LEU A 59 -12.20 -7.45 11.40
N GLU A 60 -12.30 -8.43 12.30
CA GLU A 60 -13.49 -9.25 12.52
C GLU A 60 -14.68 -8.47 13.07
N GLU A 61 -14.46 -7.63 14.08
CA GLU A 61 -15.53 -6.88 14.74
C GLU A 61 -15.98 -5.65 13.92
N THR A 62 -15.05 -5.01 13.20
CA THR A 62 -15.31 -3.68 12.60
C THR A 62 -15.37 -3.70 11.08
N ILE A 63 -14.54 -4.50 10.41
CA ILE A 63 -14.37 -4.42 8.94
C ILE A 63 -15.19 -5.49 8.23
N TYR A 64 -15.12 -6.75 8.65
CA TYR A 64 -15.85 -7.85 8.00
C TYR A 64 -17.38 -7.61 7.96
N PRO A 65 -18.04 -7.08 9.01
CA PRO A 65 -19.47 -6.79 8.97
C PRO A 65 -19.81 -5.66 7.97
N LYS A 66 -18.91 -4.68 7.78
CA LYS A 66 -19.10 -3.57 6.83
C LYS A 66 -18.94 -4.00 5.37
N LEU A 67 -18.09 -4.99 5.11
CA LEU A 67 -17.94 -5.56 3.76
C LEU A 67 -19.13 -6.44 3.39
N GLY A 68 -19.68 -7.15 4.36
CA GLY A 68 -20.84 -8.03 4.20
C GLY A 68 -20.55 -9.22 3.28
N ALA A 69 -21.61 -9.87 2.81
CA ALA A 69 -21.51 -11.04 1.93
C ALA A 69 -21.35 -10.69 0.44
N LYS A 70 -21.17 -9.41 0.09
CA LYS A 70 -21.11 -8.95 -1.31
C LYS A 70 -19.66 -8.95 -1.83
N PRO A 71 -19.46 -9.11 -3.15
CA PRO A 71 -18.15 -8.91 -3.75
C PRO A 71 -17.62 -7.50 -3.51
N PHE A 72 -16.35 -7.39 -3.16
CA PHE A 72 -15.69 -6.11 -2.85
C PHE A 72 -14.30 -6.04 -3.47
N SER A 73 -13.75 -4.82 -3.49
CA SER A 73 -12.41 -4.52 -3.99
C SER A 73 -11.59 -3.85 -2.88
N VAL A 74 -10.27 -4.02 -2.92
CA VAL A 74 -9.37 -3.40 -1.94
C VAL A 74 -8.47 -2.43 -2.68
N VAL A 75 -8.26 -1.25 -2.10
CA VAL A 75 -7.23 -0.30 -2.53
C VAL A 75 -6.23 -0.18 -1.39
N TYR A 76 -5.02 -0.68 -1.61
CA TYR A 76 -3.91 -0.55 -0.68
C TYR A 76 -3.00 0.59 -1.14
N VAL A 77 -2.90 1.63 -0.34
CA VAL A 77 -2.05 2.80 -0.59
C VAL A 77 -0.71 2.60 0.10
N HIS A 78 0.35 2.47 -0.69
CA HIS A 78 1.70 2.21 -0.20
C HIS A 78 2.61 3.46 -0.15
N THR A 79 2.05 4.64 -0.40
CA THR A 79 2.77 5.91 -0.38
C THR A 79 3.44 6.18 0.97
N TYR A 80 4.75 6.48 0.96
CA TYR A 80 5.61 6.70 2.13
C TYR A 80 5.61 5.57 3.18
N VAL A 81 5.38 4.32 2.78
CA VAL A 81 5.45 3.18 3.70
C VAL A 81 6.91 2.77 3.93
N GLN A 82 7.39 3.04 5.15
CA GLN A 82 8.69 2.54 5.60
C GLN A 82 8.58 1.16 6.23
N LYS A 83 9.39 0.20 5.76
CA LYS A 83 9.38 -1.19 6.30
C LYS A 83 9.81 -1.27 7.77
N SER A 84 10.64 -0.35 8.26
CA SER A 84 11.12 -0.32 9.65
C SER A 84 10.04 0.08 10.66
N GLU A 85 9.01 0.79 10.22
CA GLU A 85 8.02 1.40 11.11
C GLU A 85 6.60 0.88 10.89
N ASN A 86 6.22 0.66 9.63
CA ASN A 86 4.83 0.39 9.23
C ASN A 86 4.62 -1.04 8.71
N PHE A 87 5.65 -1.87 8.63
CA PHE A 87 5.51 -3.25 8.18
C PHE A 87 5.57 -4.23 9.38
N PRO A 88 4.48 -4.95 9.70
CA PRO A 88 4.41 -5.84 10.87
C PRO A 88 5.23 -7.13 10.73
N GLY A 89 6.01 -7.25 9.67
CA GLY A 89 6.74 -8.46 9.36
C GLY A 89 5.89 -9.49 8.60
N ILE A 90 6.61 -10.43 8.00
CA ILE A 90 6.05 -11.45 7.12
C ILE A 90 5.10 -12.39 7.87
N SER A 91 5.54 -12.89 9.04
CA SER A 91 4.79 -13.89 9.80
C SER A 91 3.45 -13.35 10.29
N VAL A 92 3.42 -12.08 10.71
CA VAL A 92 2.19 -11.40 11.13
C VAL A 92 1.24 -11.23 9.95
N LEU A 93 1.74 -10.74 8.81
CA LEU A 93 0.93 -10.56 7.61
C LEU A 93 0.29 -11.88 7.15
N ARG A 94 1.08 -12.97 7.12
CA ARG A 94 0.58 -14.31 6.82
C ARG A 94 -0.49 -14.75 7.83
N SER A 95 -0.22 -14.58 9.12
CA SER A 95 -1.15 -14.99 10.18
C SER A 95 -2.49 -14.23 10.10
N VAL A 96 -2.47 -12.94 9.75
CA VAL A 96 -3.67 -12.13 9.53
C VAL A 96 -4.41 -12.62 8.28
N TYR A 97 -3.70 -12.86 7.17
CA TYR A 97 -4.31 -13.40 5.95
C TYR A 97 -4.96 -14.76 6.18
N ASP A 98 -4.30 -15.66 6.90
CA ASP A 98 -4.82 -17.00 7.20
C ASP A 98 -6.08 -16.95 8.06
N ALA A 99 -6.18 -15.95 8.96
CA ALA A 99 -7.35 -15.72 9.80
C ALA A 99 -8.55 -15.12 9.06
N ILE A 100 -8.38 -14.59 7.84
CA ILE A 100 -9.51 -14.09 7.04
C ILE A 100 -10.37 -15.30 6.62
N PRO A 101 -11.70 -15.28 6.89
CA PRO A 101 -12.56 -16.40 6.57
C PRO A 101 -12.72 -16.57 5.05
N MET A 102 -12.88 -17.82 4.59
CA MET A 102 -12.83 -18.17 3.16
C MET A 102 -13.94 -17.49 2.33
N ASN A 103 -15.10 -17.24 2.93
CA ASN A 103 -16.19 -16.46 2.31
C ASN A 103 -15.71 -15.05 1.91
N LEU A 104 -14.95 -14.37 2.77
CA LEU A 104 -14.45 -13.03 2.50
C LEU A 104 -13.33 -13.05 1.46
N LYS A 105 -12.45 -14.06 1.51
CA LYS A 105 -11.40 -14.27 0.48
C LYS A 105 -12.00 -14.50 -0.91
N ASN A 106 -13.12 -15.22 -0.98
CA ASN A 106 -13.82 -15.48 -2.24
C ASN A 106 -14.53 -14.24 -2.76
N ASN A 107 -15.13 -13.43 -1.87
CA ASN A 107 -15.78 -12.16 -2.22
C ASN A 107 -14.79 -11.05 -2.62
N LEU A 108 -13.53 -11.16 -2.22
CA LEU A 108 -12.49 -10.26 -2.67
C LEU A 108 -12.22 -10.50 -4.16
N GLU A 109 -12.43 -9.49 -5.00
CA GLU A 109 -12.30 -9.65 -6.45
C GLU A 109 -10.98 -9.11 -7.00
N VAL A 110 -10.51 -8.00 -6.45
CA VAL A 110 -9.31 -7.30 -6.94
C VAL A 110 -8.69 -6.50 -5.80
N VAL A 111 -7.36 -6.46 -5.78
CA VAL A 111 -6.55 -5.64 -4.88
C VAL A 111 -5.74 -4.68 -5.72
N TYR A 112 -6.09 -3.40 -5.69
CA TYR A 112 -5.31 -2.33 -6.31
C TYR A 112 -4.21 -1.92 -5.34
N PHE A 113 -2.95 -2.15 -5.73
CA PHE A 113 -1.79 -1.73 -4.98
C PHE A 113 -1.28 -0.42 -5.57
N LEU A 114 -1.61 0.69 -4.90
CA LEU A 114 -1.31 2.05 -5.32
C LEU A 114 0.08 2.48 -4.83
N HIS A 115 0.86 3.07 -5.74
CA HIS A 115 2.23 3.54 -5.53
C HIS A 115 3.17 2.43 -4.99
N PRO A 116 3.22 1.24 -5.64
CA PRO A 116 4.18 0.22 -5.26
C PRO A 116 5.58 0.67 -5.64
N GLY A 117 6.37 1.14 -4.67
CA GLY A 117 7.80 1.36 -4.87
C GLY A 117 8.55 0.07 -5.22
N LEU A 118 9.75 0.19 -5.80
CA LEU A 118 10.57 -0.95 -6.23
C LEU A 118 10.75 -2.01 -5.14
N GLN A 119 10.99 -1.58 -3.90
CA GLN A 119 11.20 -2.48 -2.77
C GLN A 119 9.94 -3.28 -2.39
N ALA A 120 8.76 -2.74 -2.65
CA ALA A 120 7.47 -3.39 -2.42
C ALA A 120 7.14 -4.35 -3.56
N ARG A 121 7.42 -3.97 -4.81
CA ARG A 121 7.29 -4.85 -5.99
C ARG A 121 8.20 -6.06 -5.85
N LEU A 122 9.47 -5.85 -5.48
CA LEU A 122 10.42 -6.94 -5.26
C LEU A 122 9.98 -7.83 -4.08
N PHE A 123 9.50 -7.22 -2.99
CA PHE A 123 8.92 -7.99 -1.89
C PHE A 123 7.77 -8.86 -2.41
N LEU A 124 6.76 -8.30 -3.06
CA LEU A 124 5.60 -9.07 -3.55
C LEU A 124 5.97 -10.11 -4.61
N ALA A 125 6.98 -9.85 -5.45
CA ALA A 125 7.46 -10.82 -6.41
C ALA A 125 8.13 -12.03 -5.73
N THR A 126 9.00 -11.78 -4.74
CA THR A 126 9.72 -12.82 -4.00
C THR A 126 8.81 -13.61 -3.07
N PHE A 127 7.92 -12.90 -2.40
CA PHE A 127 7.22 -13.38 -1.22
C PHE A 127 5.71 -13.55 -1.44
N GLY A 128 5.14 -12.81 -2.39
CA GLY A 128 3.70 -12.85 -2.65
C GLY A 128 3.22 -14.23 -3.08
N ARG A 129 4.01 -14.99 -3.84
CA ARG A 129 3.71 -16.38 -4.21
C ARG A 129 3.73 -17.36 -3.05
N LEU A 130 4.44 -17.04 -1.96
CA LEU A 130 4.59 -17.92 -0.79
C LEU A 130 3.61 -17.55 0.34
N PHE A 131 3.21 -16.28 0.44
CA PHE A 131 2.35 -15.79 1.52
C PHE A 131 0.89 -15.68 1.14
N PHE A 132 0.61 -15.37 -0.11
CA PHE A 132 -0.74 -15.26 -0.60
C PHE A 132 -1.06 -16.52 -1.39
N ASP A 133 -2.19 -17.13 -1.09
CA ASP A 133 -2.71 -18.20 -1.92
C ASP A 133 -2.76 -17.72 -3.38
N GLY A 134 -2.58 -18.61 -4.35
CA GLY A 134 -2.53 -18.25 -5.78
C GLY A 134 -3.74 -17.43 -6.22
N GLY A 135 -4.87 -17.61 -5.53
CA GLY A 135 -6.09 -16.82 -5.71
C GLY A 135 -5.99 -15.34 -5.31
N LEU A 136 -5.21 -14.95 -4.31
CA LEU A 136 -5.06 -13.53 -3.94
C LEU A 136 -3.98 -12.84 -4.79
N TYR A 137 -2.85 -13.51 -5.03
CA TYR A 137 -1.78 -12.94 -5.86
C TYR A 137 -2.26 -12.68 -7.30
N SER A 138 -3.10 -13.56 -7.86
CA SER A 138 -3.72 -13.35 -9.18
C SER A 138 -4.73 -12.18 -9.22
N LYS A 139 -5.27 -11.77 -8.07
CA LYS A 139 -6.18 -10.63 -7.94
C LYS A 139 -5.45 -9.30 -7.71
N LEU A 140 -4.14 -9.33 -7.52
CA LEU A 140 -3.32 -8.15 -7.25
C LEU A 140 -3.03 -7.38 -8.55
N LYS A 141 -3.34 -6.09 -8.56
CA LYS A 141 -3.04 -5.17 -9.66
C LYS A 141 -2.16 -4.02 -9.16
N TYR A 142 -1.00 -3.86 -9.77
CA TYR A 142 -0.10 -2.75 -9.48
C TYR A 142 -0.59 -1.49 -10.20
N VAL A 143 -0.67 -0.39 -9.45
CA VAL A 143 -1.14 0.90 -9.93
C VAL A 143 -0.11 1.96 -9.55
N SER A 144 0.69 2.41 -10.51
CA SER A 144 1.77 3.39 -10.25
C SER A 144 1.26 4.82 -10.09
N ARG A 145 0.08 5.16 -10.61
CA ARG A 145 -0.50 6.52 -10.56
C ARG A 145 -1.97 6.51 -10.20
N LEU A 146 -2.45 7.57 -9.55
CA LEU A 146 -3.84 7.72 -9.14
C LEU A 146 -4.83 7.76 -10.32
N GLU A 147 -4.44 8.34 -11.45
CA GLU A 147 -5.26 8.35 -12.67
C GLU A 147 -5.73 6.95 -13.10
N PHE A 148 -4.84 5.95 -13.10
CA PHE A 148 -5.18 4.57 -13.44
C PHE A 148 -6.08 3.89 -12.40
N LEU A 149 -6.04 4.38 -11.15
CA LEU A 149 -6.98 3.92 -10.12
C LEU A 149 -8.40 4.41 -10.44
N TRP A 150 -8.55 5.65 -10.91
CA TRP A 150 -9.85 6.24 -11.27
C TRP A 150 -10.49 5.61 -12.51
N ASP A 151 -9.71 4.92 -13.35
CA ASP A 151 -10.24 4.08 -14.42
C ASP A 151 -11.06 2.90 -13.91
N HIS A 152 -10.83 2.49 -12.67
CA HIS A 152 -11.52 1.38 -12.04
C HIS A 152 -12.50 1.86 -10.97
N VAL A 153 -12.07 2.78 -10.09
CA VAL A 153 -12.86 3.22 -8.93
C VAL A 153 -13.54 4.57 -9.17
N ARG A 154 -14.74 4.78 -8.61
CA ARG A 154 -15.47 6.04 -8.75
C ARG A 154 -14.84 7.14 -7.87
N ARG A 155 -14.18 8.11 -8.52
CA ARG A 155 -13.51 9.25 -7.86
C ARG A 155 -14.40 10.02 -6.89
N LEU A 156 -15.66 10.28 -7.25
CA LEU A 156 -16.59 11.06 -6.43
C LEU A 156 -16.97 10.38 -5.10
N GLU A 157 -16.89 9.05 -5.04
CA GLU A 157 -17.30 8.30 -3.86
C GLU A 157 -16.11 7.93 -2.95
N MET A 158 -14.87 8.15 -3.41
CA MET A 158 -13.65 7.76 -2.72
C MET A 158 -12.76 8.98 -2.46
N LYS A 159 -12.64 9.37 -1.18
CA LYS A 159 -11.70 10.42 -0.76
C LYS A 159 -10.36 9.78 -0.40
N ILE A 160 -9.35 10.02 -1.23
CA ILE A 160 -7.96 9.65 -0.95
C ILE A 160 -7.31 10.80 -0.17
N PRO A 161 -6.44 10.51 0.82
CA PRO A 161 -5.76 11.56 1.57
C PRO A 161 -4.86 12.45 0.70
N ASP A 162 -4.73 13.73 1.07
CA ASP A 162 -3.99 14.74 0.30
C ASP A 162 -2.51 14.37 0.07
N PHE A 163 -1.85 13.77 1.07
CA PHE A 163 -0.44 13.35 0.93
C PHE A 163 -0.20 12.33 -0.20
N VAL A 164 -1.24 11.62 -0.64
CA VAL A 164 -1.14 10.68 -1.77
C VAL A 164 -1.20 11.45 -3.09
N HIS A 165 -1.97 12.54 -3.14
CA HIS A 165 -2.02 13.44 -4.29
C HIS A 165 -0.68 14.19 -4.44
N ASP A 166 -0.12 14.70 -3.35
CA ASP A 166 1.18 15.38 -3.37
C ASP A 166 2.29 14.46 -3.93
N HIS A 167 2.27 13.18 -3.55
CA HIS A 167 3.22 12.20 -4.05
C HIS A 167 2.98 11.81 -5.51
N ASP A 168 1.72 11.71 -5.94
CA ASP A 168 1.37 11.44 -7.35
C ASP A 168 1.85 12.59 -8.25
N GLU A 169 1.74 13.84 -7.79
CA GLU A 169 2.28 15.01 -8.47
C GLU A 169 3.82 14.97 -8.54
N GLU A 170 4.50 14.60 -7.44
CA GLU A 170 5.96 14.43 -7.42
C GLU A 170 6.43 13.38 -8.46
N LEU A 171 5.68 12.28 -8.59
CA LEU A 171 5.93 11.21 -9.58
C LEU A 171 5.67 11.66 -11.02
N GLU A 172 4.72 12.56 -11.26
CA GLU A 172 4.47 13.13 -12.58
C GLU A 172 5.68 13.95 -13.06
N TYR A 173 6.28 14.75 -12.17
CA TYR A 173 7.48 15.53 -12.49
C TYR A 173 8.76 14.69 -12.48
N HIS A 174 8.81 13.61 -11.68
CA HIS A 174 10.01 12.78 -11.50
C HIS A 174 9.70 11.28 -11.55
N PRO A 175 9.42 10.71 -12.74
CA PRO A 175 9.04 9.30 -12.87
C PRO A 175 10.07 8.29 -12.34
N MET A 176 11.34 8.70 -12.20
CA MET A 176 12.43 7.87 -11.68
C MET A 176 12.38 7.62 -10.17
N MET A 177 11.61 8.41 -9.39
CA MET A 177 11.56 8.26 -7.92
C MET A 177 10.99 6.90 -7.48
N ASP A 178 10.05 6.33 -8.24
CA ASP A 178 9.45 5.03 -7.97
C ASP A 178 10.46 3.85 -8.02
N TYR A 179 11.64 4.08 -8.59
CA TYR A 179 12.73 3.10 -8.73
C TYR A 179 13.74 3.13 -7.58
N GLY A 180 13.56 3.96 -6.56
CA GLY A 180 14.47 4.02 -5.41
C GLY A 180 15.85 4.62 -5.75
N LEU A 181 15.91 5.41 -6.82
CA LEU A 181 17.11 6.16 -7.25
C LEU A 181 17.15 7.54 -6.57
N GLU A 182 16.81 7.60 -5.28
CA GLU A 182 16.99 8.82 -4.51
C GLU A 182 18.48 9.08 -4.38
N SER A 183 18.96 10.11 -5.06
CA SER A 183 20.30 10.62 -4.87
C SER A 183 20.27 11.49 -3.62
N ASP A 184 21.06 11.18 -2.59
CA ASP A 184 21.22 11.96 -1.35
C ASP A 184 21.77 13.39 -1.57
N HIS A 185 21.79 13.88 -2.81
CA HIS A 185 22.31 15.19 -3.15
C HIS A 185 21.29 16.28 -2.82
N PRO A 186 21.70 17.37 -2.14
CA PRO A 186 20.85 18.54 -1.96
C PRO A 186 20.31 19.02 -3.31
N ARG A 187 18.98 19.10 -3.40
CA ARG A 187 18.24 19.45 -4.62
C ARG A 187 18.68 20.83 -5.13
N VAL A 188 19.51 20.88 -6.16
CA VAL A 188 19.60 22.07 -7.03
C VAL A 188 18.42 21.96 -7.98
N TYR A 189 17.44 22.86 -7.84
CA TYR A 189 16.43 23.09 -8.87
C TYR A 189 17.16 23.41 -10.17
N THR A 190 17.39 22.40 -10.98
CA THR A 190 17.93 22.57 -12.32
C THR A 190 16.70 22.55 -13.22
N GLU A 191 16.41 23.70 -13.82
CA GLU A 191 15.42 23.80 -14.90
C GLU A 191 15.62 22.63 -15.89
N PRO A 192 14.54 22.08 -16.46
CA PRO A 192 14.67 21.00 -17.42
C PRO A 192 15.60 21.45 -18.56
N PRO A 193 16.62 20.65 -18.92
CA PRO A 193 17.53 21.04 -19.97
C PRO A 193 16.73 21.21 -21.26
N SER A 194 16.84 22.40 -21.86
CA SER A 194 16.37 22.65 -23.21
C SER A 194 16.98 21.58 -24.12
N MET A 195 16.14 20.72 -24.68
CA MET A 195 16.56 19.68 -25.62
C MET A 195 17.09 20.36 -26.89
N ASP A 196 18.40 20.55 -26.99
CA ASP A 196 19.05 20.88 -28.26
C ASP A 196 19.11 19.60 -29.11
N PRO A 197 18.53 19.59 -30.32
CA PRO A 197 18.35 18.37 -31.10
C PRO A 197 19.57 18.07 -31.98
N ILE A 198 20.79 18.04 -31.44
CA ILE A 198 21.96 17.65 -32.25
C ILE A 198 23.01 16.92 -31.39
N SER A 199 22.78 15.63 -31.12
CA SER A 199 23.91 14.69 -30.90
C SER A 199 23.46 13.22 -31.05
N MET A 200 22.89 12.88 -32.21
CA MET A 200 22.92 11.51 -32.69
C MET A 200 23.94 11.47 -33.81
N TYR A 201 25.10 10.87 -33.60
CA TYR A 201 25.92 10.11 -34.56
C TYR A 201 27.33 9.92 -33.97
N SER A 202 27.59 8.76 -33.38
CA SER A 202 28.94 8.21 -33.37
C SER A 202 28.87 6.68 -33.34
N MET A 203 28.71 6.11 -34.53
CA MET A 203 29.02 4.72 -34.79
C MET A 203 30.46 4.67 -35.30
N ARG A 204 31.40 4.23 -34.47
CA ARG A 204 32.71 3.78 -34.95
C ARG A 204 32.88 2.32 -34.60
N CYS A 205 32.74 1.48 -35.63
CA CYS A 205 33.20 0.11 -35.65
C CYS A 205 34.73 0.10 -35.54
N ILE A 206 35.29 -0.80 -34.74
CA ILE A 206 36.70 -1.20 -34.83
C ILE A 206 36.72 -2.59 -35.48
N ALA A 207 37.52 -2.69 -36.53
CA ALA A 207 37.79 -3.90 -37.32
C ALA A 207 38.80 -4.81 -36.63
#